data_AF-A0A6A4GW30-F1
#
_entry.id   AF-A0A6A4GW30-F1
#
_cell.length_a   1.000
_cell.length_b   1.000
_cell.length_c   1.000
_cell.angle_alpha   90.00
_cell.angle_beta   90.00
_cell.angle_gamma   90.00
#
_symmetry.space_group_name_H-M   'P 1'
#
loop_
_entity.id
_entity.type
_entity.pdbx_description
1 polymer ?
#
loop_
_entity_poly.entity_id
_entity_poly.type
_entity_poly.pdbx_seq_one_letter_code
_entity_poly.pdbx_strand_id
1 'polypeptide(L)'
;YFTNKREVYGQLVQYWTRHAFVGKYYTKFAPTRNIQCPCGNRFQSREHILTSCKRYTNYHDILWEVSENRKLDEIVGRTYHRDRVYTVTRVP
;
A
#
# COMPACT_ATOMS: atom_id res chain seq x y z
N TYR A 1 -4.64 -15.37 -7.29
CA TYR A 1 -3.78 -15.36 -8.49
C TYR A 1 -4.18 -14.16 -9.32
N PHE A 2 -3.25 -13.24 -9.59
CA PHE A 2 -3.52 -12.11 -10.49
C PHE A 2 -3.43 -12.62 -11.93
N THR A 3 -4.51 -12.46 -12.69
CA THR A 3 -4.66 -13.13 -13.98
C THR A 3 -4.18 -12.24 -15.13
N ASN A 4 -4.00 -10.92 -14.90
CA ASN A 4 -3.65 -9.94 -15.92
C ASN A 4 -2.67 -8.87 -15.39
N LYS A 5 -1.65 -8.50 -16.20
CA LYS A 5 -0.71 -7.39 -15.94
C LYS A 5 -1.39 -6.07 -15.58
N ARG A 6 -2.54 -5.76 -16.21
CA ARG A 6 -3.33 -4.55 -15.95
C ARG A 6 -3.93 -4.53 -14.53
N GLU A 7 -4.38 -5.67 -14.03
CA GLU A 7 -4.93 -5.78 -12.68
C GLU A 7 -3.83 -5.58 -11.64
N VAL A 8 -2.67 -6.21 -11.84
CA VAL A 8 -1.49 -6.01 -11.00
C VAL A 8 -1.09 -4.54 -10.97
N TYR A 9 -0.97 -3.91 -12.14
CA TYR A 9 -0.65 -2.48 -12.24
C TYR A 9 -1.68 -1.61 -11.50
N GLY A 10 -2.97 -1.85 -11.71
CA GLY A 10 -4.04 -1.11 -11.06
C GLY A 10 -3.99 -1.22 -9.53
N GLN A 11 -3.73 -2.41 -9.00
CA GLN A 11 -3.61 -2.62 -7.56
C GLN A 11 -2.37 -1.96 -6.98
N LEU A 12 -1.23 -2.02 -7.68
CA LEU A 12 -0.01 -1.31 -7.27
C LEU A 12 -0.25 0.20 -7.22
N VAL A 13 -0.89 0.77 -8.26
CA VAL A 13 -1.24 2.20 -8.31
C VAL A 13 -2.17 2.59 -7.17
N GLN A 14 -3.24 1.82 -6.93
CA GLN A 14 -4.15 2.05 -5.81
C GLN A 14 -3.40 2.00 -4.48
N TYR A 15 -2.50 1.04 -4.31
CA TYR A 15 -1.70 0.89 -3.10
C TYR A 15 -0.74 2.08 -2.88
N TRP A 16 -0.05 2.52 -3.93
CA TRP A 16 0.90 3.64 -3.91
C TRP A 16 0.21 4.97 -3.63
N THR A 17 -0.91 5.23 -4.32
CA THR A 17 -1.71 6.45 -4.17
C THR A 17 -2.53 6.48 -2.88
N ARG A 18 -2.50 5.41 -2.07
CA ARG A 18 -3.30 5.26 -0.84
C ARG A 18 -4.81 5.15 -1.11
N HIS A 19 -5.19 4.76 -2.32
CA HIS A 19 -6.55 4.46 -2.76
C HIS A 19 -6.88 2.96 -2.79
N ALA A 20 -6.01 2.11 -2.24
CA ALA A 20 -6.33 0.70 -2.06
C ALA A 20 -7.59 0.53 -1.21
N PHE A 21 -8.50 -0.32 -1.65
CA PHE A 21 -9.77 -0.61 -1.00
C PHE A 21 -9.58 -1.44 0.29
N VAL A 22 -8.99 -0.80 1.30
CA VAL A 22 -8.72 -1.36 2.63
C VAL A 22 -9.40 -0.52 3.70
N GLY A 23 -9.44 -1.00 4.94
CA GLY A 23 -10.07 -0.29 6.06
C GLY A 23 -9.74 1.21 6.15
N LYS A 24 -8.47 1.60 5.95
CA LYS A 24 -8.05 3.02 5.91
C LYS A 24 -8.69 3.85 4.79
N TYR A 25 -8.97 3.24 3.64
CA TYR A 25 -9.73 3.91 2.58
C TYR A 25 -11.21 4.03 2.97
N TYR A 26 -11.79 2.95 3.51
CA TYR A 26 -13.18 2.92 3.90
C TYR A 26 -13.54 3.93 4.99
N THR A 27 -12.65 4.18 5.96
CA THR A 27 -12.87 5.25 6.97
C THR A 27 -13.12 6.62 6.36
N LYS A 28 -12.60 6.89 5.15
CA LYS A 28 -12.71 8.19 4.48
C LYS A 28 -13.76 8.20 3.37
N PHE A 29 -13.86 7.12 2.60
CA PHE A 29 -14.60 7.11 1.33
C PHE A 29 -15.79 6.15 1.30
N ALA A 30 -15.90 5.21 2.25
CA ALA A 30 -17.04 4.31 2.36
C ALA A 30 -17.27 3.88 3.84
N PRO A 31 -17.72 4.79 4.72
CA PRO A 31 -17.73 4.56 6.18
C PRO A 31 -18.61 3.41 6.65
N THR A 32 -19.55 2.95 5.81
CA THR A 32 -20.43 1.81 6.09
C THR A 32 -19.73 0.45 5.89
N ARG A 33 -18.55 0.42 5.28
CA ARG A 33 -17.77 -0.81 5.07
C ARG A 33 -17.00 -1.18 6.33
N ASN A 34 -16.83 -2.48 6.56
CA ASN A 34 -16.02 -2.98 7.67
C ASN A 34 -14.55 -2.56 7.47
N ILE A 35 -13.97 -1.95 8.51
CA ILE A 35 -12.58 -1.46 8.52
C ILE A 35 -11.61 -2.47 9.14
N GLN A 36 -12.11 -3.52 9.78
CA GLN A 36 -11.32 -4.52 10.48
C GLN A 36 -10.66 -5.46 9.48
N CYS A 37 -9.44 -5.88 9.79
CA CYS A 37 -8.77 -6.91 9.01
C CYS A 37 -9.32 -8.29 9.44
N PRO A 38 -9.61 -9.20 8.49
CA PRO A 38 -10.00 -10.57 8.83
C PRO A 38 -8.94 -11.38 9.60
N CYS A 39 -7.72 -10.86 9.77
CA CYS A 39 -6.73 -11.44 10.67
C CYS A 39 -7.03 -11.19 12.17
N GLY A 40 -8.11 -10.45 12.47
CA GLY A 40 -8.50 -10.02 13.82
C GLY A 40 -7.99 -8.63 14.22
N ASN A 41 -7.18 -7.97 13.37
CA ASN A 41 -6.77 -6.59 13.65
C ASN A 41 -7.97 -5.63 13.50
N ARG A 42 -8.17 -4.76 14.48
CA ARG A 42 -9.27 -3.78 14.51
C ARG A 42 -9.23 -2.79 13.35
N PHE A 43 -8.06 -2.60 12.72
CA PHE A 43 -7.92 -1.64 11.63
C PHE A 43 -7.00 -2.16 10.50
N GLN A 44 -7.55 -2.20 9.30
CA GLN A 44 -6.82 -2.60 8.11
C GLN A 44 -6.14 -1.40 7.45
N SER A 45 -4.85 -1.23 7.77
CA SER A 45 -3.97 -0.25 7.13
C SER A 45 -3.01 -0.91 6.14
N ARG A 46 -2.46 -0.10 5.21
CA ARG A 46 -1.40 -0.53 4.28
C ARG A 46 -0.15 -1.02 5.00
N GLU A 47 0.19 -0.38 6.11
CA GLU A 47 1.29 -0.76 6.98
C GLU A 47 1.04 -2.12 7.61
N HIS A 48 -0.11 -2.28 8.27
CA HIS A 48 -0.51 -3.55 8.85
C HIS A 48 -0.45 -4.69 7.83
N ILE A 49 -1.04 -4.48 6.64
CA ILE A 49 -1.09 -5.50 5.59
C ILE A 49 0.31 -5.97 5.18
N LEU A 50 1.27 -5.06 4.98
CA LEU A 50 2.60 -5.42 4.48
C LEU A 50 3.58 -5.86 5.56
N THR A 51 3.46 -5.34 6.78
CA THR A 51 4.52 -5.51 7.78
C THR A 51 4.20 -6.55 8.84
N SER A 52 2.91 -6.77 9.16
CA SER A 52 2.52 -7.49 10.36
C SER A 52 1.25 -8.37 10.22
N CYS A 53 0.58 -8.36 9.08
CA CYS A 53 -0.67 -9.10 8.91
C CYS A 53 -0.41 -10.60 8.83
N LYS A 54 -0.93 -11.34 9.81
CA LYS A 54 -0.78 -12.80 9.90
C LYS A 54 -1.27 -13.56 8.66
N ARG A 55 -2.25 -13.00 7.92
CA ARG A 55 -2.80 -13.60 6.69
C ARG A 55 -1.81 -13.64 5.54
N TYR A 56 -0.80 -12.77 5.56
CA TYR A 56 0.16 -12.63 4.46
C TYR A 56 1.59 -13.00 4.87
N THR A 57 1.73 -13.72 5.98
CA THR A 57 3.02 -14.21 6.51
C THR A 57 3.85 -14.93 5.46
N ASN A 58 3.23 -15.80 4.66
CA ASN A 58 3.88 -16.53 3.56
C ASN A 58 4.46 -15.63 2.45
N TYR A 59 4.07 -14.36 2.39
CA TYR A 59 4.56 -13.38 1.41
C TYR A 59 5.49 -12.34 2.04
N HIS A 60 5.63 -12.34 3.37
CA HIS A 60 6.49 -11.38 4.05
C HIS A 60 7.97 -11.63 3.75
N ASP A 61 8.37 -12.87 3.46
CA ASP A 61 9.77 -13.21 3.13
C ASP A 61 10.22 -12.54 1.83
N ILE A 62 9.31 -12.41 0.85
CA ILE A 62 9.58 -11.66 -0.38
C ILE A 62 9.82 -10.17 -0.08
N LEU A 63 9.14 -9.63 0.93
CA LEU A 63 9.35 -8.24 1.37
C LEU A 63 10.61 -8.08 2.23
N TRP A 64 11.07 -9.15 2.89
CA TRP A 64 12.33 -9.17 3.64
C TRP A 64 13.54 -8.98 2.73
N GLU A 65 13.51 -9.54 1.52
CA GLU A 65 14.57 -9.35 0.52
C GLU A 65 14.75 -7.87 0.14
N VAL A 66 13.70 -7.04 0.28
CA VAL A 66 13.70 -5.62 -0.11
C VAL A 66 13.92 -4.69 1.10
N SER A 67 13.47 -5.08 2.30
CA SER A 67 13.62 -4.29 3.53
C SER A 67 13.67 -5.20 4.74
N GLU A 68 14.88 -5.40 5.29
CA GLU A 68 15.16 -6.25 6.45
C GLU A 68 14.30 -5.89 7.67
N ASN A 69 13.94 -4.61 7.83
CA ASN A 69 13.13 -4.10 8.93
C ASN A 69 11.65 -3.85 8.59
N ARG A 70 11.19 -4.33 7.42
CA ARG A 70 9.83 -4.10 6.88
C ARG A 70 9.41 -2.63 6.95
N LYS A 71 10.33 -1.71 6.71
CA LYS A 71 10.02 -0.28 6.73
C LYS A 71 9.12 0.03 5.54
N LEU A 72 7.92 0.53 5.82
CA LEU A 72 6.90 0.75 4.80
C LEU A 72 7.36 1.71 3.70
N ASP A 73 8.18 2.70 4.04
CA ASP A 73 8.79 3.62 3.10
C ASP A 73 9.84 2.96 2.20
N GLU A 74 10.62 2.00 2.70
CA GLU A 74 11.57 1.22 1.88
C GLU A 74 10.80 0.29 0.93
N ILE A 75 9.81 -0.45 1.44
CA ILE A 75 8.98 -1.37 0.64
C ILE A 75 8.20 -0.64 -0.46
N VAL A 76 7.76 0.59 -0.20
CA VAL A 76 6.94 1.39 -1.13
C VAL A 76 7.78 2.34 -1.99
N GLY A 77 9.10 2.42 -1.76
CA GLY A 77 10.02 3.26 -2.55
C GLY A 77 9.86 4.76 -2.28
N ARG A 78 9.63 5.17 -1.03
CA ARG A 78 9.41 6.58 -0.63
C ARG A 78 10.68 7.41 -0.45
N THR A 79 11.81 7.04 -1.06
CA THR A 79 13.04 7.85 -1.06
C THR A 79 13.08 8.95 -2.14
N TYR A 80 12.09 9.12 -3.02
CA TYR A 80 12.19 10.12 -4.11
C TYR A 80 10.99 11.03 -4.41
N HIS A 81 9.98 11.18 -3.54
CA HIS A 81 8.89 12.13 -3.80
C HIS A 81 8.39 12.89 -2.56
N ARG A 82 9.30 13.55 -1.83
CA ARG A 82 8.88 14.62 -0.90
C ARG A 82 9.48 16.01 -1.17
N ASP A 83 10.50 16.14 -2.03
CA ASP A 83 11.14 17.43 -2.32
C ASP A 83 11.25 17.81 -3.81
N ARG A 84 10.41 17.25 -4.68
CA ARG A 84 10.26 17.78 -6.05
C ARG A 84 8.81 18.15 -6.32
N VAL A 85 8.47 19.36 -5.89
CA VAL A 85 7.51 20.18 -6.64
C VAL A 85 8.11 20.30 -8.04
N TYR A 86 7.60 19.53 -9.00
CA TYR A 86 7.84 19.86 -10.40
C TYR A 86 7.13 21.19 -10.65
N THR A 87 7.87 22.29 -10.53
CA THR A 87 7.50 23.51 -11.25
C THR A 87 7.47 23.12 -12.72
N VAL A 88 6.26 22.99 -13.26
CA VAL A 88 6.07 22.94 -14.71
C VAL A 88 6.39 24.34 -15.21
N THR A 89 7.68 24.62 -15.44
CA THR A 89 8.06 25.75 -16.29
C THR A 89 7.58 25.39 -17.69
N ARG A 90 6.48 26.01 -18.11
CA ARG A 90 6.16 26.17 -19.54
C ARG A 90 7.40 26.77 -20.20
N VAL A 91 7.99 26.04 -21.12
CA VAL A 91 9.00 26.56 -22.04
C VAL A 91 8.21 27.22 -23.19
N PRO A 92 8.62 28.42 -23.66
CA PRO A 92 7.84 29.27 -24.58
C PRO A 92 7.49 28.62 -25.92
#